data_AF-A0A9D6NF77-F1
#
_entry.id   AF-A0A9D6NF77-F1
#
_cell.length_a   1.000
_cell.length_b   1.000
_cell.length_c   1.000
_cell.angle_alpha   90.00
_cell.angle_beta   90.00
_cell.angle_gamma   90.00
#
_symmetry.space_group_name_H-M   'P 1'
#
loop_
_entity.id
_entity.type
_entity.pdbx_description
1 polymer ?
#
loop_
_entity_poly.entity_id
_entity_poly.type
_entity_poly.pdbx_seq_one_letter_code
_entity_poly.pdbx_strand_id
1 'polypeptide(L)'
;MLAHDRHSAATVLLVLLCLGAVAFLWTGEPGDWAGLEWIREHPVLGQGFDDQGNLRSDAAILGQAVPQHQQIRLLLGLSAVGFLAVYFLPRAWKKQPLVVLALAGLGLVGGPSLAAALLLFHLACYTTFHAPDPDAPLTRWLAATACLCSAAIFPSAWLVVLWCVAWAAYRFAYYPLLKSRLGEWAERFAAHSPLVALALALIHNTRSEAVFQFPVTVLIFFWMWERLLMYHADLRDGKVPRELGPWQYLVTFLTPAYLAQVDILDLIGKGYACLDRSWLARDKNRIALGGLGLIGWSVVLAWLGPIVVEVVPRLVREAGVPAYTSYEEALHRLRLLGSIHPLSAWCCMLVAFLELYFFWASIAHLKVGLWRLFGYDLEPNFQWPFLARNLVEWWRRYMFYYREFYLQIFFYPVFFRVFPRRRLARAFAATFAAAGFGMWLLHLVESGLYRGATWEVVAAELRTIPFALLFGLSIALTHLYLLVRGRQSRPAWSGGMGAMLGDALAAAFTVGCYLLLRTLHLPTRDYSLWDLARLALSGLGIHL
;
A
#
# COMPACT_ATOMS: atom_id res chain seq x y z
N MET A 1 -22.12 -27.28 8.12
CA MET A 1 -22.31 -27.94 6.80
C MET A 1 -21.39 -27.28 5.77
N LEU A 2 -20.74 -28.05 4.89
CA LEU A 2 -19.56 -27.66 4.08
C LEU A 2 -19.91 -26.92 2.76
N ALA A 3 -20.75 -25.88 2.80
CA ALA A 3 -21.25 -25.26 1.56
C ALA A 3 -20.19 -24.63 0.64
N HIS A 4 -19.00 -24.29 1.17
CA HIS A 4 -17.97 -23.46 0.51
C HIS A 4 -16.57 -24.08 0.44
N ASP A 5 -16.40 -25.33 0.88
CA ASP A 5 -15.08 -26.00 0.97
C ASP A 5 -14.88 -27.08 -0.12
N ARG A 6 -15.51 -26.90 -1.28
CA ARG A 6 -15.47 -27.87 -2.40
C ARG A 6 -14.12 -27.87 -3.10
N HIS A 7 -13.53 -29.05 -3.36
CA HIS A 7 -12.33 -29.19 -4.18
C HIS A 7 -12.69 -29.32 -5.67
N SER A 8 -11.83 -28.78 -6.53
CA SER A 8 -11.91 -28.78 -7.99
C SER A 8 -10.48 -28.90 -8.52
N ALA A 9 -10.18 -30.04 -9.13
CA ALA A 9 -8.88 -30.27 -9.75
C ALA A 9 -8.59 -29.25 -10.86
N ALA A 10 -9.61 -28.84 -11.62
CA ALA A 10 -9.51 -27.82 -12.66
C ALA A 10 -9.09 -26.45 -12.08
N THR A 11 -9.64 -26.05 -10.93
CA THR A 11 -9.25 -24.78 -10.28
C THR A 11 -7.80 -24.83 -9.81
N VAL A 12 -7.37 -25.94 -9.20
CA VAL A 12 -5.99 -26.12 -8.73
C VAL A 12 -5.01 -26.11 -9.90
N LEU A 13 -5.31 -26.87 -10.96
CA LEU A 13 -4.50 -26.92 -12.17
C LEU A 13 -4.37 -25.53 -12.81
N LEU A 14 -5.48 -24.79 -12.96
CA LEU A 14 -5.46 -23.44 -13.51
C LEU A 14 -4.61 -22.48 -12.66
N VAL A 15 -4.70 -22.54 -11.33
CA VAL A 15 -3.86 -21.70 -10.45
C VAL A 15 -2.38 -22.03 -10.61
N LEU A 16 -2.00 -23.31 -10.61
CA LEU A 16 -0.60 -23.71 -10.76
C LEU A 16 -0.05 -23.38 -12.15
N LEU A 17 -0.84 -23.57 -13.22
CA LEU A 17 -0.46 -23.18 -14.58
C LEU A 17 -0.31 -21.66 -14.70
N CYS A 18 -1.21 -20.85 -14.14
CA CYS A 18 -1.09 -19.39 -14.16
C CYS A 18 0.14 -18.90 -13.38
N LEU A 19 0.40 -19.42 -12.17
CA LEU A 19 1.60 -19.06 -11.40
C LEU A 19 2.88 -19.49 -12.11
N GLY A 20 2.89 -20.67 -12.73
CA GLY A 20 4.01 -21.15 -13.55
C GLY A 20 4.24 -20.32 -14.82
N ALA A 21 3.17 -19.92 -15.50
CA ALA A 21 3.25 -19.06 -16.69
C ALA A 21 3.74 -17.65 -16.36
N VAL A 22 3.27 -17.04 -15.26
CA VAL A 22 3.80 -15.76 -14.77
C VAL A 22 5.27 -15.88 -14.39
N ALA A 23 5.66 -16.96 -13.69
CA ALA A 23 7.06 -17.23 -13.37
C ALA A 23 7.92 -17.40 -14.64
N PHE A 24 7.40 -18.06 -15.69
CA PHE A 24 8.11 -18.25 -16.96
C PHE A 24 8.27 -16.93 -17.74
N LEU A 25 7.18 -16.17 -17.94
CA LEU A 25 7.19 -14.88 -18.66
C LEU A 25 8.14 -13.85 -18.03
N TRP A 26 8.28 -13.87 -16.70
CA TRP A 26 9.23 -13.01 -15.99
C TRP A 26 10.71 -13.39 -16.25
N THR A 27 10.98 -14.53 -16.88
CA THR A 27 12.32 -15.17 -16.86
C THR A 27 12.95 -15.50 -18.20
N GLY A 28 12.28 -15.27 -19.33
CA GLY A 28 12.92 -15.36 -20.65
C GLY A 28 13.99 -14.28 -20.86
N GLU A 29 14.91 -14.48 -21.80
CA GLU A 29 15.96 -13.49 -22.13
C GLU A 29 15.37 -12.16 -22.70
N PRO A 30 16.13 -11.04 -22.66
CA PRO A 30 15.65 -9.71 -23.03
C PRO A 30 15.62 -9.49 -24.55
N GLY A 31 14.68 -10.13 -25.25
CA GLY A 31 14.57 -10.03 -26.71
C GLY A 31 13.15 -9.93 -27.30
N ASP A 32 12.14 -10.59 -26.71
CA ASP A 32 10.86 -10.84 -27.42
C ASP A 32 9.62 -10.13 -26.84
N TRP A 33 9.73 -9.41 -25.72
CA TRP A 33 8.55 -8.86 -25.01
C TRP A 33 8.77 -7.44 -24.45
N ALA A 34 8.81 -6.44 -25.34
CA ALA A 34 8.97 -5.02 -24.97
C ALA A 34 8.00 -4.50 -23.88
N GLY A 35 6.78 -5.05 -23.78
CA GLY A 35 5.83 -4.70 -22.72
C GLY A 35 6.16 -5.29 -21.32
N LEU A 36 7.05 -6.28 -21.24
CA LEU A 36 7.57 -6.86 -20.00
C LEU A 36 8.97 -6.31 -19.66
N GLU A 37 9.72 -5.82 -20.64
CA GLU A 37 11.04 -5.20 -20.43
C GLU A 37 10.96 -4.00 -19.50
N TRP A 38 9.99 -3.10 -19.69
CA TRP A 38 9.78 -1.96 -18.78
C TRP A 38 9.60 -2.38 -17.30
N ILE A 39 9.00 -3.55 -17.04
CA ILE A 39 8.82 -4.10 -15.68
C ILE A 39 10.11 -4.77 -15.14
N ARG A 40 11.01 -5.20 -16.03
CA ARG A 40 12.33 -5.75 -15.69
C ARG A 40 13.40 -4.67 -15.52
N GLU A 41 13.30 -3.58 -16.27
CA GLU A 41 14.17 -2.39 -16.20
C GLU A 41 13.85 -1.51 -14.98
N HIS A 42 12.59 -1.56 -14.51
CA HIS A 42 12.15 -1.02 -13.22
C HIS A 42 11.86 -2.17 -12.23
N PRO A 43 12.87 -3.01 -11.90
CA PRO A 43 12.61 -4.25 -11.19
C PRO A 43 12.21 -3.97 -9.75
N VAL A 44 11.12 -4.62 -9.36
CA VAL A 44 10.45 -4.48 -8.06
C VAL A 44 11.34 -4.73 -6.84
N LEU A 45 12.49 -5.41 -6.96
CA LEU A 45 13.29 -5.86 -5.80
C LEU A 45 14.72 -5.29 -5.78
N GLY A 46 14.86 -3.99 -6.04
CA GLY A 46 16.11 -3.24 -5.84
C GLY A 46 16.48 -2.25 -6.95
N GLN A 47 16.74 -1.00 -6.56
CA GLN A 47 17.48 0.01 -7.33
C GLN A 47 18.39 0.87 -6.42
N GLY A 48 19.18 1.76 -7.05
CA GLY A 48 20.07 2.76 -6.43
C GLY A 48 19.73 4.25 -6.76
N PHE A 49 19.41 5.11 -5.76
CA PHE A 49 19.36 6.60 -5.71
C PHE A 49 20.77 7.03 -5.99
N ASP A 50 21.16 6.94 -7.25
CA ASP A 50 22.31 7.60 -7.81
C ASP A 50 22.39 9.07 -7.40
N ASP A 51 23.47 9.70 -7.81
CA ASP A 51 23.86 11.01 -7.28
C ASP A 51 22.97 12.16 -7.83
N GLN A 52 21.91 11.80 -8.58
CA GLN A 52 20.82 12.67 -9.05
C GLN A 52 19.53 12.48 -8.25
N GLY A 53 19.37 11.37 -7.54
CA GLY A 53 18.31 11.15 -6.56
C GLY A 53 17.16 10.24 -7.00
N ASN A 54 17.42 9.06 -7.60
CA ASN A 54 16.38 8.06 -7.98
C ASN A 54 16.51 6.61 -7.40
N LEU A 55 15.71 6.29 -6.35
CA LEU A 55 15.55 5.07 -5.48
C LEU A 55 16.78 4.19 -5.12
N ARG A 56 17.44 4.39 -3.95
CA ARG A 56 18.57 3.61 -3.33
C ARG A 56 18.03 2.95 -2.09
N SER A 57 18.53 1.74 -1.91
CA SER A 57 18.78 1.16 -0.62
C SER A 57 20.25 0.73 -0.59
N ASP A 58 21.17 1.69 -0.39
CA ASP A 58 22.53 1.40 0.09
C ASP A 58 22.55 1.06 1.60
N ALA A 59 21.36 0.96 2.20
CA ALA A 59 21.09 -0.11 3.16
C ALA A 59 21.46 -1.46 2.53
N ALA A 60 22.73 -1.84 2.72
CA ALA A 60 23.22 -3.17 2.44
C ALA A 60 22.24 -4.18 3.06
N ILE A 61 21.51 -4.89 2.21
CA ILE A 61 20.84 -6.13 2.59
C ILE A 61 21.99 -7.08 2.94
N LEU A 62 22.33 -7.12 4.23
CA LEU A 62 23.43 -7.89 4.78
C LEU A 62 23.18 -9.37 4.48
N GLY A 63 23.76 -9.82 3.36
CA GLY A 63 23.47 -11.11 2.74
C GLY A 63 22.14 -11.15 1.98
N GLN A 64 22.07 -10.56 0.77
CA GLN A 64 21.17 -11.12 -0.24
C GLN A 64 21.63 -12.55 -0.55
N ALA A 65 20.88 -13.55 -0.10
CA ALA A 65 21.17 -14.95 -0.39
C ALA A 65 20.66 -15.39 -1.77
N VAL A 66 19.77 -14.62 -2.38
CA VAL A 66 19.04 -14.98 -3.61
C VAL A 66 19.01 -13.79 -4.58
N PRO A 67 19.45 -13.94 -5.84
CA PRO A 67 19.39 -12.87 -6.85
C PRO A 67 17.98 -12.38 -7.15
N GLN A 68 17.83 -11.10 -7.47
CA GLN A 68 16.56 -10.40 -7.76
C GLN A 68 15.60 -11.18 -8.69
N HIS A 69 16.10 -11.70 -9.81
CA HIS A 69 15.31 -12.49 -10.78
C HIS A 69 14.84 -13.87 -10.26
N GLN A 70 15.41 -14.36 -9.15
CA GLN A 70 15.03 -15.60 -8.48
C GLN A 70 14.07 -15.34 -7.30
N GLN A 71 14.09 -14.15 -6.70
CA GLN A 71 13.21 -13.77 -5.58
C GLN A 71 11.72 -13.80 -6.01
N ILE A 72 11.40 -13.39 -7.23
CA ILE A 72 10.03 -13.48 -7.78
C ILE A 72 9.62 -14.94 -8.05
N ARG A 73 10.55 -15.80 -8.51
CA ARG A 73 10.29 -17.25 -8.63
C ARG A 73 10.01 -17.88 -7.26
N LEU A 74 10.80 -17.52 -6.26
CA LEU A 74 10.63 -17.94 -4.86
C LEU A 74 9.28 -17.49 -4.32
N LEU A 75 8.90 -16.23 -4.52
CA LEU A 75 7.60 -15.67 -4.16
C LEU A 75 6.43 -16.46 -4.78
N LEU A 76 6.48 -16.71 -6.09
CA LEU A 76 5.44 -17.44 -6.81
C LEU A 76 5.38 -18.92 -6.40
N GLY A 77 6.53 -19.55 -6.13
CA GLY A 77 6.63 -20.90 -5.58
C GLY A 77 6.04 -21.01 -4.17
N LEU A 78 6.41 -20.10 -3.25
CA LEU A 78 5.82 -20.00 -1.92
C LEU A 78 4.31 -19.70 -2.00
N SER A 79 3.87 -18.94 -3.00
CA SER A 79 2.45 -18.66 -3.25
C SER A 79 1.70 -19.90 -3.73
N ALA A 80 2.30 -20.74 -4.57
CA ALA A 80 1.74 -22.03 -4.97
C ALA A 80 1.61 -22.99 -3.76
N VAL A 81 2.65 -23.11 -2.93
CA VAL A 81 2.60 -23.93 -1.71
C VAL A 81 1.55 -23.39 -0.71
N GLY A 82 1.50 -22.07 -0.52
CA GLY A 82 0.52 -21.43 0.36
C GLY A 82 -0.93 -21.58 -0.14
N PHE A 83 -1.15 -21.48 -1.45
CA PHE A 83 -2.43 -21.79 -2.07
C PHE A 83 -2.84 -23.24 -1.79
N LEU A 84 -1.97 -24.21 -2.07
CA LEU A 84 -2.25 -25.64 -1.84
C LEU A 84 -2.57 -25.93 -0.37
N ALA A 85 -1.82 -25.33 0.56
CA ALA A 85 -2.05 -25.45 1.99
C ALA A 85 -3.44 -24.93 2.40
N VAL A 86 -3.82 -23.71 1.99
CA VAL A 86 -5.16 -23.13 2.27
C VAL A 86 -6.26 -23.94 1.57
N TYR A 87 -5.99 -24.48 0.39
CA TYR A 87 -6.98 -25.16 -0.42
C TYR A 87 -7.35 -26.54 0.15
N PHE A 88 -6.35 -27.31 0.61
CA PHE A 88 -6.51 -28.71 1.02
C PHE A 88 -6.52 -28.99 2.53
N LEU A 89 -5.85 -28.18 3.37
CA LEU A 89 -5.79 -28.47 4.82
C LEU A 89 -7.16 -28.34 5.51
N PRO A 90 -7.40 -29.02 6.65
CA PRO A 90 -8.61 -28.82 7.44
C PRO A 90 -8.72 -27.36 7.92
N ARG A 91 -9.95 -26.81 7.98
CA ARG A 91 -10.21 -25.38 8.25
C ARG A 91 -9.45 -24.79 9.45
N ALA A 92 -9.27 -25.57 10.53
CA ALA A 92 -8.55 -25.16 11.73
C ALA A 92 -7.04 -24.90 11.51
N TRP A 93 -6.45 -25.47 10.45
CA TRP A 93 -5.02 -25.45 10.14
C TRP A 93 -4.67 -24.66 8.86
N LYS A 94 -5.65 -24.05 8.19
CA LYS A 94 -5.44 -23.34 6.91
C LYS A 94 -4.66 -22.03 7.03
N LYS A 95 -4.73 -21.34 8.18
CA LYS A 95 -4.12 -20.00 8.37
C LYS A 95 -2.64 -20.09 8.76
N GLN A 96 -2.26 -21.06 9.59
CA GLN A 96 -0.92 -21.20 10.18
C GLN A 96 0.21 -21.38 9.14
N PRO A 97 0.06 -22.18 8.06
CA PRO A 97 1.08 -22.31 7.02
C PRO A 97 1.42 -20.99 6.33
N LEU A 98 0.50 -20.03 6.26
CA LEU A 98 0.77 -18.72 5.68
C LEU A 98 1.84 -17.96 6.46
N VAL A 99 1.80 -18.03 7.80
CA VAL A 99 2.83 -17.43 8.67
C VAL A 99 4.17 -18.15 8.51
N VAL A 100 4.14 -19.49 8.50
CA VAL A 100 5.36 -20.31 8.34
C VAL A 100 6.02 -20.05 6.99
N LEU A 101 5.25 -20.00 5.91
CA LEU A 101 5.77 -19.72 4.56
C LEU A 101 6.24 -18.27 4.40
N ALA A 102 5.60 -17.30 5.06
CA ALA A 102 6.06 -15.91 5.09
C ALA A 102 7.42 -15.79 5.79
N LEU A 103 7.56 -16.39 6.98
CA LEU A 103 8.82 -16.41 7.73
C LEU A 103 9.92 -17.19 6.99
N ALA A 104 9.59 -18.32 6.37
CA ALA A 104 10.52 -19.08 5.55
C ALA A 104 11.00 -18.28 4.32
N GLY A 105 10.09 -17.59 3.63
CA GLY A 105 10.45 -16.72 2.51
C GLY A 105 11.33 -15.54 2.91
N LEU A 106 11.03 -14.87 4.02
CA LEU A 106 11.90 -13.83 4.58
C LEU A 106 13.28 -14.39 4.95
N GLY A 107 13.31 -15.59 5.55
CA GLY A 107 14.54 -16.31 5.90
C GLY A 107 15.39 -16.71 4.70
N LEU A 108 14.76 -17.01 3.56
CA LEU A 108 15.44 -17.33 2.30
C LEU A 108 15.91 -16.08 1.54
N VAL A 109 15.20 -14.97 1.61
CA VAL A 109 15.57 -13.71 0.90
C VAL A 109 16.65 -12.93 1.66
N GLY A 110 16.48 -12.73 2.97
CA GLY A 110 17.35 -11.89 3.81
C GLY A 110 17.89 -12.57 5.06
N GLY A 111 17.94 -13.91 5.08
CA GLY A 111 18.56 -14.69 6.14
C GLY A 111 17.68 -14.94 7.39
N PRO A 112 18.03 -15.95 8.20
CA PRO A 112 17.23 -16.35 9.37
C PRO A 112 17.09 -15.24 10.42
N SER A 113 18.11 -14.38 10.55
CA SER A 113 18.11 -13.24 11.48
C SER A 113 17.06 -12.19 11.13
N LEU A 114 16.76 -11.97 9.84
CA LEU A 114 15.68 -11.08 9.38
C LEU A 114 14.32 -11.62 9.83
N ALA A 115 14.03 -12.89 9.54
CA ALA A 115 12.77 -13.53 9.92
C ALA A 115 12.57 -13.57 11.44
N ALA A 116 13.64 -13.88 12.20
CA ALA A 116 13.65 -13.88 13.65
C ALA A 116 13.40 -12.49 14.25
N ALA A 117 14.04 -11.45 13.72
CA ALA A 117 13.89 -10.08 14.21
C ALA A 117 12.51 -9.49 13.88
N LEU A 118 11.94 -9.78 12.70
CA LEU A 118 10.57 -9.38 12.37
C LEU A 118 9.53 -10.09 13.25
N LEU A 119 9.72 -11.38 13.52
CA LEU A 119 8.88 -12.12 14.45
C LEU A 119 8.95 -11.51 15.85
N LEU A 120 10.14 -11.14 16.34
CA LEU A 120 10.31 -10.44 17.63
C LEU A 120 9.52 -9.14 17.72
N PHE A 121 9.59 -8.26 16.71
CA PHE A 121 8.82 -7.01 16.70
C PHE A 121 7.31 -7.27 16.78
N HIS A 122 6.82 -8.27 16.03
CA HIS A 122 5.41 -8.64 16.09
C HIS A 122 5.00 -9.28 17.42
N LEU A 123 5.83 -10.13 18.03
CA LEU A 123 5.55 -10.71 19.35
C LEU A 123 5.58 -9.63 20.45
N ALA A 124 6.48 -8.65 20.36
CA ALA A 124 6.48 -7.49 21.24
C ALA A 124 5.14 -6.73 21.15
N CYS A 125 4.72 -6.32 19.95
CA CYS A 125 3.42 -5.67 19.72
C CYS A 125 2.23 -6.51 20.20
N TYR A 126 2.26 -7.83 19.98
CA TYR A 126 1.24 -8.74 20.51
C TYR A 126 1.16 -8.67 22.04
N THR A 127 2.30 -8.72 22.74
CA THR A 127 2.31 -8.60 24.20
C THR A 127 1.85 -7.23 24.70
N THR A 128 2.09 -6.14 23.95
CA THR A 128 1.56 -4.81 24.24
C THR A 128 0.04 -4.77 24.11
N PHE A 129 -0.49 -5.25 22.98
CA PHE A 129 -1.92 -5.13 22.64
C PHE A 129 -2.83 -6.10 23.40
N HIS A 130 -2.34 -7.30 23.73
CA HIS A 130 -3.14 -8.33 24.39
C HIS A 130 -2.83 -8.47 25.88
N ALA A 131 -1.67 -8.00 26.35
CA ALA A 131 -1.20 -8.09 27.73
C ALA A 131 -1.50 -9.48 28.37
N PRO A 132 -0.99 -10.58 27.78
CA PRO A 132 -1.24 -11.94 28.25
C PRO A 132 -0.73 -12.14 29.68
N ASP A 133 -1.43 -12.99 30.44
CA ASP A 133 -1.10 -13.27 31.84
C ASP A 133 0.34 -13.83 31.99
N PRO A 134 1.21 -13.23 32.82
CA PRO A 134 2.57 -13.70 33.07
C PRO A 134 2.68 -15.16 33.56
N ASP A 135 1.65 -15.68 34.21
CA ASP A 135 1.60 -17.05 34.71
C ASP A 135 1.10 -18.07 33.68
N ALA A 136 0.40 -17.61 32.63
CA ALA A 136 -0.10 -18.48 31.58
C ALA A 136 1.04 -19.18 30.80
N PRO A 137 0.83 -20.44 30.36
CA PRO A 137 1.82 -21.17 29.55
C PRO A 137 2.15 -20.45 28.23
N LEU A 138 1.19 -19.70 27.69
CA LEU A 138 1.37 -18.84 26.52
C LEU A 138 2.51 -17.83 26.71
N THR A 139 2.60 -17.16 27.85
CA THR A 139 3.63 -16.13 28.08
C THR A 139 5.02 -16.74 28.23
N ARG A 140 5.11 -17.94 28.80
CA ARG A 140 6.37 -18.71 28.84
C ARG A 140 6.81 -19.13 27.43
N TRP A 141 5.87 -19.55 26.59
CA TRP A 141 6.11 -19.87 25.18
C TRP A 141 6.54 -18.63 24.37
N LEU A 142 5.91 -17.47 24.59
CA LEU A 142 6.29 -16.20 23.96
C LEU A 142 7.72 -15.80 24.33
N ALA A 143 8.06 -15.85 25.63
CA ALA A 143 9.41 -15.56 26.10
C ALA A 143 10.44 -16.54 25.52
N ALA A 144 10.13 -17.84 25.47
CA ALA A 144 11.02 -18.85 24.90
C ALA A 144 11.24 -18.64 23.40
N THR A 145 10.17 -18.35 22.66
CA THR A 145 10.22 -18.01 21.23
C THR A 145 11.05 -16.75 20.99
N ALA A 146 10.88 -15.71 21.83
CA ALA A 146 11.68 -14.50 21.76
C ALA A 146 13.17 -14.79 22.00
N CYS A 147 13.52 -15.60 23.01
CA CYS A 147 14.90 -16.02 23.26
C CYS A 147 15.51 -16.77 22.06
N LEU A 148 14.78 -17.71 21.46
CA LEU A 148 15.23 -18.44 20.26
C LEU A 148 15.44 -17.51 19.06
N CYS A 149 14.57 -16.51 18.88
CA CYS A 149 14.75 -15.49 17.85
C CYS A 149 15.97 -14.60 18.13
N SER A 150 16.18 -14.21 19.39
CA SER A 150 17.38 -13.47 19.79
C SER A 150 18.67 -14.27 19.58
N ALA A 151 18.65 -15.60 19.75
CA ALA A 151 19.78 -16.48 19.45
C ALA A 151 20.19 -16.45 17.97
N ALA A 152 19.22 -16.35 17.06
CA ALA A 152 19.44 -16.25 15.61
C ALA A 152 19.97 -14.88 15.16
N ILE A 153 20.01 -13.89 16.07
CA ILE A 153 20.53 -12.53 15.82
C ILE A 153 21.87 -12.34 16.57
N PHE A 154 21.94 -12.83 17.82
CA PHE A 154 23.08 -12.72 18.73
C PHE A 154 23.42 -14.10 19.32
N PRO A 155 24.28 -14.89 18.66
CA PRO A 155 24.73 -16.17 19.17
C PRO A 155 25.49 -15.99 20.50
N SER A 156 24.93 -16.48 21.60
CA SER A 156 25.54 -16.34 22.94
C SER A 156 25.25 -17.54 23.83
N ALA A 157 26.16 -17.83 24.77
CA ALA A 157 25.97 -18.90 25.76
C ALA A 157 24.90 -18.55 26.83
N TRP A 158 24.48 -17.29 26.90
CA TRP A 158 23.64 -16.74 27.99
C TRP A 158 22.14 -16.78 27.71
N LEU A 159 21.70 -17.49 26.67
CA LEU A 159 20.30 -17.50 26.22
C LEU A 159 19.28 -17.86 27.31
N VAL A 160 19.59 -18.84 28.17
CA VAL A 160 18.72 -19.21 29.31
C VAL A 160 18.61 -18.06 30.32
N VAL A 161 19.70 -17.33 30.58
CA VAL A 161 19.70 -16.16 31.46
C VAL A 161 18.93 -15.01 30.83
N LEU A 162 19.13 -14.74 29.54
CA LEU A 162 18.38 -13.73 28.78
C LEU A 162 16.88 -14.04 28.75
N TRP A 163 16.50 -15.33 28.65
CA TRP A 163 15.10 -15.77 28.74
C TRP A 163 14.49 -15.48 30.12
N CYS A 164 15.18 -15.87 31.19
CA CYS A 164 14.74 -15.59 32.56
C CYS A 164 14.61 -14.08 32.82
N VAL A 165 15.58 -13.28 32.36
CA VAL A 165 15.56 -11.81 32.48
C VAL A 165 14.41 -11.21 31.66
N ALA A 166 14.18 -11.65 30.42
CA ALA A 166 13.08 -11.15 29.59
C ALA A 166 11.70 -11.49 30.17
N TRP A 167 11.50 -12.72 30.68
CA TRP A 167 10.27 -13.10 31.36
C TRP A 167 10.07 -12.34 32.69
N ALA A 168 11.13 -12.15 33.48
CA ALA A 168 11.07 -11.36 34.71
C ALA A 168 10.76 -9.88 34.43
N ALA A 169 11.40 -9.27 33.43
CA ALA A 169 11.12 -7.91 32.98
C ALA A 169 9.67 -7.76 32.48
N TYR A 170 9.17 -8.74 31.72
CA TYR A 170 7.77 -8.79 31.34
C TYR A 170 6.84 -8.85 32.56
N ARG A 171 7.06 -9.81 33.46
CA ARG A 171 6.22 -10.06 34.64
C ARG A 171 6.17 -8.90 35.62
N PHE A 172 7.34 -8.36 36.00
CA PHE A 172 7.47 -7.47 37.14
C PHE A 172 7.50 -5.98 36.77
N ALA A 173 7.82 -5.62 35.52
CA ALA A 173 7.85 -4.23 35.08
C ALA A 173 6.83 -3.95 33.97
N TYR A 174 6.86 -4.69 32.87
CA TYR A 174 6.06 -4.35 31.68
C TYR A 174 4.57 -4.67 31.85
N TYR A 175 4.21 -5.85 32.37
CA TYR A 175 2.82 -6.24 32.58
C TYR A 175 2.08 -5.33 33.58
N PRO A 176 2.65 -4.96 34.76
CA PRO A 176 2.05 -3.95 35.63
C PRO A 176 1.88 -2.58 34.94
N LEU A 177 2.84 -2.16 34.11
CA LEU A 177 2.72 -0.94 33.31
C LEU A 177 1.54 -1.03 32.32
N LEU A 178 1.38 -2.16 31.62
CA LEU A 178 0.25 -2.40 30.70
C LEU A 178 -1.12 -2.43 31.41
N LYS A 179 -1.19 -2.85 32.67
CA LYS A 179 -2.43 -2.78 33.48
C LYS A 179 -2.67 -1.42 34.13
N SER A 180 -1.71 -0.50 34.08
CA SER A 180 -1.84 0.87 34.58
C SER A 180 -2.43 1.82 33.53
N ARG A 181 -2.66 3.09 33.91
CA ARG A 181 -3.03 4.17 32.95
C ARG A 181 -1.99 4.40 31.84
N LEU A 182 -0.76 3.91 32.00
CA LEU A 182 0.28 3.97 30.97
C LEU A 182 0.13 2.87 29.90
N GLY A 183 -0.71 1.86 30.11
CA GLY A 183 -0.97 0.80 29.12
C GLY A 183 -1.52 1.35 27.80
N GLU A 184 -2.50 2.26 27.87
CA GLU A 184 -3.02 2.95 26.67
C GLU A 184 -1.94 3.73 25.92
N TRP A 185 -0.95 4.30 26.64
CA TRP A 185 0.16 5.00 26.02
C TRP A 185 1.16 4.03 25.39
N ALA A 186 1.42 2.87 26.01
CA ALA A 186 2.24 1.81 25.45
C ALA A 186 1.63 1.24 24.16
N GLU A 187 0.32 0.99 24.12
CA GLU A 187 -0.38 0.56 22.90
C GLU A 187 -0.27 1.61 21.78
N ARG A 188 -0.53 2.89 22.09
CA ARG A 188 -0.42 3.98 21.11
C ARG A 188 1.02 4.12 20.61
N PHE A 189 2.00 4.03 21.50
CA PHE A 189 3.43 4.09 21.14
C PHE A 189 3.83 2.93 20.23
N ALA A 190 3.40 1.70 20.53
CA ALA A 190 3.64 0.55 19.65
C ALA A 190 3.02 0.78 18.26
N ALA A 191 1.75 1.20 18.19
CA ALA A 191 1.04 1.46 16.94
C ALA A 191 1.61 2.63 16.11
N HIS A 192 2.25 3.62 16.74
CA HIS A 192 2.87 4.78 16.09
C HIS A 192 4.40 4.71 16.08
N SER A 193 5.00 3.56 16.43
CA SER A 193 6.45 3.39 16.49
C SER A 193 7.19 3.76 15.19
N PRO A 194 6.66 3.57 13.96
CA PRO A 194 7.31 4.02 12.73
C PRO A 194 7.39 5.55 12.62
N LEU A 195 6.32 6.26 12.98
CA LEU A 195 6.27 7.74 13.00
C LEU A 195 7.22 8.30 14.08
N VAL A 196 7.26 7.68 15.26
CA VAL A 196 8.19 8.07 16.34
C VAL A 196 9.63 7.85 15.89
N ALA A 197 9.93 6.70 15.28
CA ALA A 197 11.27 6.39 14.80
C ALA A 197 11.72 7.33 13.68
N LEU A 198 10.84 7.67 12.73
CA LEU A 198 11.10 8.69 11.70
C LEU A 198 11.43 10.06 12.32
N ALA A 199 10.65 10.51 13.31
CA ALA A 199 10.93 11.75 14.02
C ALA A 199 12.27 11.72 14.76
N LEU A 200 12.63 10.61 15.41
CA LEU A 200 13.91 10.44 16.09
C LEU A 200 15.10 10.40 15.11
N ALA A 201 14.94 9.76 13.95
CA ALA A 201 15.95 9.74 12.89
C ALA A 201 16.18 11.14 12.31
N LEU A 202 15.11 11.90 12.04
CA LEU A 202 15.22 13.31 11.61
C LEU A 202 15.92 14.18 12.67
N ILE A 203 15.64 13.97 13.97
CA ILE A 203 16.34 14.66 15.07
C ILE A 203 17.82 14.26 15.13
N HIS A 204 18.16 12.98 14.95
CA HIS A 204 19.55 12.53 14.85
C HIS A 204 20.28 13.25 13.70
N ASN A 205 19.64 13.32 12.53
CA ASN A 205 20.19 13.93 11.31
C ASN A 205 20.32 15.46 11.39
N THR A 206 19.73 16.14 12.39
CA THR A 206 20.03 17.56 12.69
C THR A 206 21.29 17.77 13.53
N ARG A 207 21.83 16.70 14.13
CA ARG A 207 22.93 16.73 15.11
C ARG A 207 24.16 15.92 14.68
N SER A 208 24.06 15.23 13.56
CA SER A 208 25.05 14.29 13.03
C SER A 208 25.21 14.57 11.54
N GLU A 209 26.45 14.56 11.05
CA GLU A 209 26.72 14.62 9.61
C GLU A 209 26.38 13.30 8.90
N ALA A 210 26.24 12.21 9.66
CA ALA A 210 25.84 10.91 9.13
C ALA A 210 24.31 10.75 9.13
N VAL A 211 23.75 10.39 7.96
CA VAL A 211 22.33 10.07 7.80
C VAL A 211 22.00 8.77 8.52
N PHE A 212 21.02 8.82 9.43
CA PHE A 212 20.50 7.67 10.15
C PHE A 212 19.84 6.68 9.17
N GLN A 213 20.47 5.52 8.99
CA GLN A 213 19.92 4.40 8.22
C GLN A 213 19.19 3.42 9.15
N PHE A 214 17.95 3.07 8.80
CA PHE A 214 17.20 2.02 9.50
C PHE A 214 17.70 0.64 9.05
N PRO A 215 17.89 -0.33 9.98
CA PRO A 215 18.11 -1.72 9.61
C PRO A 215 16.94 -2.26 8.76
N VAL A 216 17.24 -3.08 7.75
CA VAL A 216 16.22 -3.61 6.80
C VAL A 216 15.05 -4.28 7.53
N THR A 217 15.28 -5.03 8.61
CA THR A 217 14.19 -5.60 9.43
C THR A 217 13.25 -4.56 10.02
N VAL A 218 13.79 -3.42 10.46
CA VAL A 218 13.01 -2.31 11.04
C VAL A 218 12.20 -1.63 9.95
N LEU A 219 12.78 -1.43 8.76
CA LEU A 219 12.05 -0.94 7.58
C LEU A 219 10.89 -1.87 7.21
N ILE A 220 11.14 -3.17 7.05
CA ILE A 220 10.13 -4.19 6.73
C ILE A 220 8.99 -4.19 7.76
N PHE A 221 9.30 -4.08 9.05
CA PHE A 221 8.29 -3.92 10.10
C PHE A 221 7.51 -2.59 9.97
N PHE A 222 8.20 -1.48 9.70
CA PHE A 222 7.61 -0.16 9.52
C PHE A 222 6.77 -0.04 8.24
N TRP A 223 7.05 -0.83 7.20
CA TRP A 223 6.22 -0.94 6.00
C TRP A 223 4.87 -1.61 6.29
N MET A 224 4.71 -2.27 7.44
CA MET A 224 3.41 -2.74 7.94
C MET A 224 2.65 -1.69 8.77
N TRP A 225 3.10 -0.43 8.84
CA TRP A 225 2.54 0.60 9.74
C TRP A 225 1.03 0.79 9.58
N GLU A 226 0.54 0.90 8.34
CA GLU A 226 -0.90 1.01 8.09
C GLU A 226 -1.69 -0.14 8.71
N ARG A 227 -1.20 -1.36 8.52
CA ARG A 227 -1.87 -2.56 9.05
C ARG A 227 -1.79 -2.61 10.57
N LEU A 228 -0.71 -2.11 11.17
CA LEU A 228 -0.54 -1.99 12.62
C LEU A 228 -1.51 -0.95 13.21
N LEU A 229 -1.64 0.22 12.58
CA LEU A 229 -2.63 1.23 12.95
C LEU A 229 -4.06 0.72 12.82
N MET A 230 -4.37 0.01 11.73
CA MET A 230 -5.70 -0.55 11.47
C MET A 230 -6.03 -1.70 12.43
N TYR A 231 -5.03 -2.51 12.82
CA TYR A 231 -5.18 -3.50 13.90
C TYR A 231 -5.48 -2.83 15.25
N HIS A 232 -4.73 -1.79 15.60
CA HIS A 232 -4.95 -1.03 16.84
C HIS A 232 -6.32 -0.32 16.84
N ALA A 233 -6.76 0.21 15.69
CA ALA A 233 -8.11 0.75 15.53
C ALA A 233 -9.20 -0.32 15.71
N ASP A 234 -9.06 -1.49 15.06
CA ASP A 234 -10.00 -2.60 15.23
C ASP A 234 -10.02 -3.14 16.67
N LEU A 235 -8.89 -3.13 17.38
CA LEU A 235 -8.78 -3.50 18.79
C LEU A 235 -9.53 -2.52 19.69
N ARG A 236 -9.33 -1.21 19.49
CA ARG A 236 -10.03 -0.16 20.26
C ARG A 236 -11.53 -0.11 19.99
N ASP A 237 -11.95 -0.45 18.77
CA ASP A 237 -13.35 -0.62 18.40
C ASP A 237 -13.97 -1.93 18.92
N GLY A 238 -13.20 -2.79 19.59
CA GLY A 238 -13.67 -4.07 20.15
C GLY A 238 -13.92 -5.17 19.10
N LYS A 239 -13.42 -5.01 17.87
CA LYS A 239 -13.57 -6.00 16.78
C LYS A 239 -12.50 -7.10 16.83
N VAL A 240 -11.40 -6.87 17.54
CA VAL A 240 -10.38 -7.88 17.84
C VAL A 240 -10.73 -8.57 19.17
N PRO A 241 -10.85 -9.91 19.21
CA PRO A 241 -10.99 -10.66 20.47
C PRO A 241 -9.80 -10.39 21.41
N ARG A 242 -10.06 -10.10 22.70
CA ARG A 242 -8.97 -9.90 23.67
C ARG A 242 -8.10 -11.14 23.84
N GLU A 243 -8.71 -12.32 23.81
CA GLU A 243 -8.07 -13.64 23.93
C GLU A 243 -7.49 -14.17 22.60
N LEU A 244 -7.35 -13.32 21.56
CA LEU A 244 -6.78 -13.73 20.28
C LEU A 244 -5.38 -14.35 20.47
N GLY A 245 -5.18 -15.57 19.99
CA GLY A 245 -3.87 -16.25 20.10
C GLY A 245 -2.80 -15.62 19.18
N PRO A 246 -1.50 -15.76 19.50
CA PRO A 246 -0.43 -15.11 18.74
C PRO A 246 -0.39 -15.56 17.28
N TRP A 247 -0.75 -16.82 16.98
CA TRP A 247 -0.84 -17.30 15.59
C TRP A 247 -1.92 -16.55 14.78
N GLN A 248 -3.08 -16.25 15.38
CA GLN A 248 -4.15 -15.51 14.69
C GLN A 248 -3.79 -14.03 14.53
N TYR A 249 -3.06 -13.46 15.49
CA TYR A 249 -2.43 -12.15 15.34
C TYR A 249 -1.43 -12.15 14.18
N LEU A 250 -0.44 -13.06 14.17
CA LEU A 250 0.61 -13.12 13.16
C LEU A 250 0.06 -13.31 11.75
N VAL A 251 -1.03 -14.06 11.55
CA VAL A 251 -1.70 -14.20 10.25
C VAL A 251 -2.20 -12.87 9.66
N THR A 252 -2.42 -11.84 10.48
CA THR A 252 -2.76 -10.49 9.98
C THR A 252 -1.56 -9.86 9.26
N PHE A 253 -0.36 -10.08 9.76
CA PHE A 253 0.86 -9.39 9.33
C PHE A 253 1.70 -10.23 8.36
N LEU A 254 1.89 -11.49 8.70
CA LEU A 254 2.76 -12.45 8.02
C LEU A 254 1.94 -13.44 7.17
N THR A 255 1.76 -13.10 5.90
CA THR A 255 1.25 -14.01 4.86
C THR A 255 2.22 -14.00 3.67
N PRO A 256 2.29 -15.02 2.80
CA PRO A 256 3.23 -15.01 1.68
C PRO A 256 2.91 -13.89 0.67
N ALA A 257 1.67 -13.38 0.64
CA ALA A 257 1.34 -12.17 -0.11
C ALA A 257 2.14 -10.94 0.35
N TYR A 258 2.59 -10.89 1.62
CA TYR A 258 3.44 -9.82 2.12
C TYR A 258 4.81 -9.80 1.44
N LEU A 259 5.36 -10.96 1.06
CA LEU A 259 6.61 -11.03 0.28
C LEU A 259 6.48 -10.32 -1.09
N ALA A 260 5.25 -10.23 -1.64
CA ALA A 260 4.94 -9.45 -2.85
C ALA A 260 4.70 -7.95 -2.58
N GLN A 261 4.79 -7.51 -1.32
CA GLN A 261 4.54 -6.13 -0.88
C GLN A 261 5.80 -5.43 -0.38
N VAL A 262 6.85 -6.17 0.00
CA VAL A 262 8.03 -5.66 0.72
C VAL A 262 8.61 -4.41 0.04
N ASP A 263 8.93 -4.48 -1.25
CA ASP A 263 9.67 -3.40 -1.92
C ASP A 263 8.78 -2.39 -2.68
N ILE A 264 7.45 -2.39 -2.46
CA ILE A 264 6.52 -1.50 -3.19
C ILE A 264 5.47 -0.88 -2.25
N LEU A 265 5.52 0.46 -2.13
CA LEU A 265 4.76 1.30 -1.18
C LEU A 265 3.33 0.84 -0.87
N ASP A 266 2.51 0.54 -1.90
CA ASP A 266 1.11 0.09 -1.76
C ASP A 266 0.92 -1.20 -0.94
N LEU A 267 0.92 -1.11 0.39
CA LEU A 267 0.52 -2.21 1.25
C LEU A 267 -1.00 -2.42 1.19
N ILE A 268 -1.47 -3.66 1.34
CA ILE A 268 -2.88 -3.86 1.73
C ILE A 268 -3.01 -3.53 3.22
N GLY A 269 -3.25 -2.25 3.53
CA GLY A 269 -3.45 -1.70 4.88
C GLY A 269 -4.77 -2.11 5.54
N LYS A 270 -5.15 -3.40 5.50
CA LYS A 270 -6.39 -3.90 6.12
C LYS A 270 -6.13 -4.59 7.46
N GLY A 271 -6.77 -4.07 8.52
CA GLY A 271 -6.75 -4.63 9.86
C GLY A 271 -7.49 -5.96 10.02
N TYR A 272 -7.40 -6.52 11.22
CA TYR A 272 -7.92 -7.85 11.58
C TYR A 272 -9.38 -8.07 11.17
N ALA A 273 -10.28 -7.11 11.45
CA ALA A 273 -11.70 -7.31 11.24
C ALA A 273 -12.07 -7.45 9.75
N CYS A 274 -11.31 -6.81 8.87
CA CYS A 274 -11.47 -6.95 7.42
C CYS A 274 -10.92 -8.29 6.92
N LEU A 275 -9.76 -8.71 7.42
CA LEU A 275 -9.13 -9.97 7.01
C LEU A 275 -9.91 -11.19 7.52
N ASP A 276 -10.43 -11.16 8.76
CA ASP A 276 -11.22 -12.27 9.28
C ASP A 276 -12.60 -12.37 8.61
N ARG A 277 -13.25 -11.23 8.35
CA ARG A 277 -14.53 -11.20 7.61
C ARG A 277 -14.42 -11.68 6.16
N SER A 278 -13.27 -11.47 5.50
CA SER A 278 -13.03 -11.90 4.11
C SER A 278 -12.49 -13.33 4.00
N TRP A 279 -12.01 -13.92 5.09
CA TRP A 279 -11.43 -15.27 5.12
C TRP A 279 -12.47 -16.35 4.78
N LEU A 280 -12.33 -16.96 3.60
CA LEU A 280 -13.24 -17.99 3.07
C LEU A 280 -14.72 -17.56 3.13
N ALA A 281 -14.99 -16.27 2.90
CA ALA A 281 -16.32 -15.67 2.96
C ALA A 281 -17.29 -16.14 1.85
N ARG A 282 -16.74 -16.78 0.81
CA ARG A 282 -17.45 -17.40 -0.32
C ARG A 282 -16.78 -18.75 -0.64
N ASP A 283 -17.34 -19.49 -1.60
CA ASP A 283 -16.72 -20.72 -2.11
C ASP A 283 -15.26 -20.48 -2.55
N LYS A 284 -14.34 -21.29 -2.03
CA LYS A 284 -12.89 -21.11 -2.25
C LYS A 284 -12.47 -21.14 -3.72
N ASN A 285 -13.21 -21.85 -4.58
CA ASN A 285 -12.95 -21.84 -6.03
C ASN A 285 -13.29 -20.50 -6.63
N ARG A 286 -14.41 -19.90 -6.24
CA ARG A 286 -14.81 -18.58 -6.70
C ARG A 286 -13.82 -17.50 -6.25
N ILE A 287 -13.30 -17.60 -5.01
CA ILE A 287 -12.26 -16.70 -4.52
C ILE A 287 -10.97 -16.90 -5.35
N ALA A 288 -10.49 -18.13 -5.52
CA ALA A 288 -9.26 -18.43 -6.27
C ALA A 288 -9.35 -17.99 -7.75
N LEU A 289 -10.44 -18.32 -8.46
CA LEU A 289 -10.70 -17.88 -9.83
C LEU A 289 -10.83 -16.35 -9.92
N GLY A 290 -11.47 -15.72 -8.93
CA GLY A 290 -11.49 -14.27 -8.80
C GLY A 290 -10.12 -13.65 -8.48
N GLY A 291 -9.20 -14.41 -7.91
CA GLY A 291 -7.79 -14.05 -7.75
C GLY A 291 -7.05 -14.10 -9.08
N LEU A 292 -7.17 -15.22 -9.81
CA LEU A 292 -6.60 -15.39 -11.14
C LEU A 292 -7.09 -14.35 -12.14
N GLY A 293 -8.37 -13.96 -12.09
CA GLY A 293 -8.90 -12.87 -12.91
C GLY A 293 -8.20 -11.53 -12.67
N LEU A 294 -7.80 -11.24 -11.42
CA LEU A 294 -7.02 -10.03 -11.10
C LEU A 294 -5.55 -10.16 -11.49
N ILE A 295 -4.95 -11.36 -11.36
CA ILE A 295 -3.58 -11.61 -11.85
C ILE A 295 -3.54 -11.48 -13.38
N GLY A 296 -4.48 -12.07 -14.11
CA GLY A 296 -4.60 -11.88 -15.57
C GLY A 296 -4.80 -10.43 -15.95
N TRP A 297 -5.67 -9.70 -15.25
CA TRP A 297 -5.86 -8.27 -15.47
C TRP A 297 -4.59 -7.45 -15.17
N SER A 298 -3.79 -7.83 -14.17
CA SER A 298 -2.51 -7.16 -13.89
C SER A 298 -1.53 -7.26 -15.05
N VAL A 299 -1.42 -8.45 -15.68
CA VAL A 299 -0.56 -8.66 -16.85
C VAL A 299 -1.06 -7.85 -18.06
N VAL A 300 -2.38 -7.81 -18.29
CA VAL A 300 -2.98 -7.00 -19.36
C VAL A 300 -2.69 -5.51 -19.16
N LEU A 301 -2.86 -4.99 -17.95
CA LEU A 301 -2.59 -3.57 -17.65
C LEU A 301 -1.11 -3.22 -17.82
N ALA A 302 -0.21 -4.11 -17.39
CA ALA A 302 1.23 -3.85 -17.47
C ALA A 302 1.74 -3.90 -18.92
N TRP A 303 1.21 -4.81 -19.75
CA TRP A 303 1.49 -4.84 -21.19
C TRP A 303 0.88 -3.66 -21.95
N LEU A 304 -0.35 -3.26 -21.60
CA LEU A 304 -1.06 -2.16 -22.25
C LEU A 304 -0.47 -0.78 -21.91
N GLY A 305 0.12 -0.62 -20.72
CA GLY A 305 0.65 0.64 -20.21
C GLY A 305 1.64 1.33 -21.16
N PRO A 306 2.79 0.71 -21.49
CA PRO A 306 3.77 1.27 -22.42
C PRO A 306 3.17 1.61 -23.78
N ILE A 307 2.31 0.73 -24.32
CA ILE A 307 1.64 0.94 -25.62
C ILE A 307 0.79 2.21 -25.60
N VAL A 308 -0.01 2.42 -24.55
CA VAL A 308 -0.86 3.62 -24.44
C VAL A 308 -0.02 4.89 -24.23
N VAL A 309 1.04 4.80 -23.42
CA VAL A 309 1.98 5.90 -23.15
C VAL A 309 2.73 6.33 -24.42
N GLU A 310 3.01 5.41 -25.35
CA GLU A 310 3.65 5.73 -26.63
C GLU A 310 2.65 6.24 -27.69
N VAL A 311 1.51 5.56 -27.84
CA VAL A 311 0.53 5.84 -28.90
C VAL A 311 -0.17 7.18 -28.70
N VAL A 312 -0.52 7.57 -27.48
CA VAL A 312 -1.26 8.81 -27.23
C VAL A 312 -0.48 10.07 -27.67
N PRO A 313 0.81 10.27 -27.28
CA PRO A 313 1.63 11.35 -27.81
C PRO A 313 1.85 11.26 -29.33
N ARG A 314 1.95 10.04 -29.88
CA ARG A 314 2.14 9.85 -31.33
C ARG A 314 0.95 10.39 -32.13
N LEU A 315 -0.28 10.04 -31.74
CA LEU A 315 -1.50 10.54 -32.37
C LEU A 315 -1.63 12.07 -32.29
N VAL A 316 -1.20 12.69 -31.18
CA VAL A 316 -1.20 14.16 -31.03
C VAL A 316 -0.17 14.81 -31.96
N ARG A 317 1.01 14.20 -32.14
CA ARG A 317 2.02 14.66 -33.12
C ARG A 317 1.57 14.48 -34.57
N GLU A 318 0.88 13.38 -34.88
CA GLU A 318 0.28 13.15 -36.21
C GLU A 318 -0.83 14.18 -36.53
N ALA A 319 -1.54 14.68 -35.51
CA ALA A 319 -2.47 15.81 -35.62
C ALA A 319 -1.77 17.19 -35.74
N GLY A 320 -0.44 17.24 -35.90
CA GLY A 320 0.33 18.47 -36.07
C GLY A 320 0.62 19.24 -34.77
N VAL A 321 0.34 18.67 -33.60
CA VAL A 321 0.49 19.31 -32.30
C VAL A 321 1.70 18.72 -31.54
N PRO A 322 2.63 19.53 -31.00
CA PRO A 322 3.71 19.02 -30.16
C PRO A 322 3.17 18.21 -28.98
N ALA A 323 3.74 17.04 -28.69
CA ALA A 323 3.30 16.20 -27.58
C ALA A 323 4.50 15.73 -26.76
N TYR A 324 4.42 15.96 -25.45
CA TYR A 324 5.46 15.70 -24.46
C TYR A 324 5.09 14.48 -23.63
N THR A 325 6.07 13.63 -23.31
CA THR A 325 5.83 12.39 -22.54
C THR A 325 5.94 12.60 -21.04
N SER A 326 6.83 13.50 -20.59
CA SER A 326 7.05 13.81 -19.18
C SER A 326 6.63 15.23 -18.80
N TYR A 327 6.38 15.45 -17.50
CA TYR A 327 6.15 16.80 -16.95
C TYR A 327 7.37 17.70 -17.14
N GLU A 328 8.59 17.17 -16.96
CA GLU A 328 9.83 17.94 -17.08
C GLU A 328 10.03 18.48 -18.49
N GLU A 329 9.76 17.67 -19.52
CA GLU A 329 9.81 18.12 -20.91
C GLU A 329 8.78 19.24 -21.17
N ALA A 330 7.53 19.04 -20.73
CA ALA A 330 6.47 20.02 -20.92
C ALA A 330 6.76 21.35 -20.20
N LEU A 331 7.29 21.29 -18.97
CA LEU A 331 7.66 22.47 -18.17
C LEU A 331 8.91 23.16 -18.72
N HIS A 332 9.90 22.42 -19.21
CA HIS A 332 11.07 22.97 -19.89
C HIS A 332 10.65 23.77 -21.13
N ARG A 333 9.81 23.16 -21.98
CA ARG A 333 9.25 23.80 -23.17
C ARG A 333 8.39 25.02 -22.83
N LEU A 334 7.57 24.94 -21.79
CA LEU A 334 6.76 26.06 -21.30
C LEU A 334 7.61 27.23 -20.82
N ARG A 335 8.72 26.99 -20.11
CA ARG A 335 9.67 28.03 -19.72
C ARG A 335 10.39 28.67 -20.91
N LEU A 336 10.81 27.88 -21.90
CA LEU A 336 11.51 28.37 -23.09
C LEU A 336 10.60 29.17 -24.04
N LEU A 337 9.36 28.74 -24.21
CA LEU A 337 8.42 29.29 -25.20
C LEU A 337 7.41 30.28 -24.60
N GLY A 338 7.34 30.39 -23.27
CA GLY A 338 6.34 31.16 -22.53
C GLY A 338 4.91 30.58 -22.56
N SER A 339 4.61 29.73 -23.55
CA SER A 339 3.33 29.04 -23.70
C SER A 339 3.52 27.68 -24.39
N ILE A 340 2.60 26.75 -24.16
CA ILE A 340 2.45 25.52 -24.95
C ILE A 340 1.00 25.37 -25.38
N HIS A 341 0.76 24.64 -26.47
CA HIS A 341 -0.58 24.41 -26.99
C HIS A 341 -1.44 23.62 -25.96
N PRO A 342 -2.73 23.94 -25.75
CA PRO A 342 -3.54 23.32 -24.69
C PRO A 342 -3.65 21.80 -24.80
N LEU A 343 -3.73 21.26 -26.03
CA LEU A 343 -3.74 19.81 -26.25
C LEU A 343 -2.39 19.16 -25.87
N SER A 344 -1.25 19.86 -25.99
CA SER A 344 0.05 19.38 -25.52
C SER A 344 0.08 19.23 -24.00
N ALA A 345 -0.48 20.21 -23.28
CA ALA A 345 -0.61 20.18 -21.83
C ALA A 345 -1.54 19.04 -21.38
N TRP A 346 -2.71 18.88 -22.01
CA TRP A 346 -3.62 17.77 -21.72
C TRP A 346 -3.01 16.40 -22.04
N CYS A 347 -2.31 16.27 -23.17
CA CYS A 347 -1.61 15.05 -23.54
C CYS A 347 -0.56 14.67 -22.50
N CYS A 348 0.31 15.61 -22.11
CA CYS A 348 1.31 15.38 -21.06
C CYS A 348 0.67 15.00 -19.72
N MET A 349 -0.32 15.76 -19.24
CA MET A 349 -1.02 15.46 -17.98
C MET A 349 -1.67 14.08 -18.00
N LEU A 350 -2.30 13.69 -19.11
CA LEU A 350 -2.95 12.40 -19.27
C LEU A 350 -1.92 11.25 -19.33
N VAL A 351 -0.87 11.38 -20.13
CA VAL A 351 0.15 10.33 -20.35
C VAL A 351 0.94 10.08 -19.07
N ALA A 352 1.44 11.15 -18.43
CA ALA A 352 2.15 11.06 -17.15
C ALA A 352 1.23 10.60 -15.99
N PHE A 353 -0.10 10.61 -16.15
CA PHE A 353 -1.02 9.94 -15.23
C PHE A 353 -1.26 8.48 -15.60
N LEU A 354 -1.44 8.17 -16.88
CA LEU A 354 -1.71 6.82 -17.37
C LEU A 354 -0.55 5.88 -17.10
N GLU A 355 0.69 6.31 -17.33
CA GLU A 355 1.91 5.57 -16.97
C GLU A 355 1.87 5.12 -15.50
N LEU A 356 1.71 6.08 -14.59
CA LEU A 356 1.62 5.82 -13.15
C LEU A 356 0.39 4.97 -12.79
N TYR A 357 -0.75 5.18 -13.46
CA TYR A 357 -1.96 4.40 -13.24
C TYR A 357 -1.79 2.93 -13.63
N PHE A 358 -1.26 2.64 -14.82
CA PHE A 358 -1.05 1.26 -15.29
C PHE A 358 -0.05 0.52 -14.40
N PHE A 359 1.01 1.20 -13.95
CA PHE A 359 1.96 0.68 -12.96
C PHE A 359 1.25 0.23 -11.66
N TRP A 360 0.65 1.17 -10.92
CA TRP A 360 0.02 0.82 -9.64
C TRP A 360 -1.18 -0.11 -9.80
N ALA A 361 -1.95 0.01 -10.89
CA ALA A 361 -3.07 -0.87 -11.15
C ALA A 361 -2.61 -2.31 -11.40
N SER A 362 -1.56 -2.53 -12.19
CA SER A 362 -1.01 -3.88 -12.38
C SER A 362 -0.56 -4.47 -11.04
N ILE A 363 0.32 -3.78 -10.31
CA ILE A 363 0.88 -4.23 -9.03
C ILE A 363 -0.22 -4.49 -7.99
N ALA A 364 -1.16 -3.56 -7.82
CA ALA A 364 -2.20 -3.71 -6.81
C ALA A 364 -3.18 -4.85 -7.16
N HIS A 365 -3.50 -5.07 -8.44
CA HIS A 365 -4.33 -6.21 -8.85
C HIS A 365 -3.59 -7.56 -8.69
N LEU A 366 -2.28 -7.61 -8.95
CA LEU A 366 -1.45 -8.78 -8.63
C LEU A 366 -1.47 -9.08 -7.12
N LYS A 367 -1.21 -8.07 -6.28
CA LYS A 367 -1.24 -8.18 -4.81
C LYS A 367 -2.59 -8.72 -4.33
N VAL A 368 -3.72 -8.12 -4.74
CA VAL A 368 -5.07 -8.63 -4.36
C VAL A 368 -5.34 -10.03 -4.90
N GLY A 369 -4.86 -10.33 -6.11
CA GLY A 369 -4.92 -11.65 -6.71
C GLY A 369 -4.30 -12.73 -5.83
N LEU A 370 -3.08 -12.49 -5.33
CA LEU A 370 -2.38 -13.40 -4.41
C LEU A 370 -3.15 -13.56 -3.08
N TRP A 371 -3.66 -12.48 -2.48
CA TRP A 371 -4.49 -12.58 -1.26
C TRP A 371 -5.75 -13.44 -1.48
N ARG A 372 -6.37 -13.36 -2.66
CA ARG A 372 -7.49 -14.22 -3.05
C ARG A 372 -7.07 -15.69 -3.21
N LEU A 373 -5.89 -15.98 -3.73
CA LEU A 373 -5.35 -17.35 -3.74
C LEU A 373 -5.17 -17.90 -2.31
N PHE A 374 -4.75 -17.05 -1.36
CA PHE A 374 -4.71 -17.43 0.07
C PHE A 374 -6.07 -17.43 0.76
N GLY A 375 -7.19 -17.33 0.03
CA GLY A 375 -8.54 -17.53 0.55
C GLY A 375 -9.21 -16.28 1.13
N TYR A 376 -8.64 -15.09 0.97
CA TYR A 376 -9.26 -13.83 1.39
C TYR A 376 -10.05 -13.20 0.24
N ASP A 377 -11.37 -13.08 0.37
CA ASP A 377 -12.24 -12.43 -0.62
C ASP A 377 -12.16 -10.89 -0.50
N LEU A 378 -10.99 -10.33 -0.86
CA LEU A 378 -10.73 -8.90 -0.84
C LEU A 378 -11.22 -8.21 -2.12
N GLU A 379 -11.64 -6.96 -2.02
CA GLU A 379 -12.09 -6.14 -3.16
C GLU A 379 -10.91 -5.70 -4.07
N PRO A 380 -11.10 -5.52 -5.39
CA PRO A 380 -10.04 -5.01 -6.27
C PRO A 380 -9.65 -3.58 -5.89
N ASN A 381 -8.35 -3.24 -5.98
CA ASN A 381 -7.86 -1.91 -5.57
C ASN A 381 -8.38 -0.78 -6.47
N PHE A 382 -8.54 -1.04 -7.76
CA PHE A 382 -9.16 -0.14 -8.73
C PHE A 382 -10.48 -0.73 -9.24
N GLN A 383 -11.52 0.10 -9.32
CA GLN A 383 -12.88 -0.32 -9.68
C GLN A 383 -13.45 0.57 -10.80
N TRP A 384 -12.79 0.51 -11.95
CA TRP A 384 -13.09 1.31 -13.15
C TRP A 384 -13.13 2.82 -12.85
N PRO A 385 -12.02 3.44 -12.37
CA PRO A 385 -12.00 4.83 -11.92
C PRO A 385 -12.43 5.82 -13.02
N PHE A 386 -12.07 5.57 -14.28
CA PHE A 386 -12.48 6.37 -15.45
C PHE A 386 -14.00 6.42 -15.69
N LEU A 387 -14.80 5.56 -15.03
CA LEU A 387 -16.27 5.60 -15.09
C LEU A 387 -16.89 6.43 -13.95
N ALA A 388 -16.07 7.14 -13.15
CA ALA A 388 -16.52 8.00 -12.07
C ALA A 388 -17.06 9.33 -12.58
N ARG A 389 -18.29 9.68 -12.19
CA ARG A 389 -18.98 10.88 -12.71
C ARG A 389 -18.89 12.10 -11.78
N ASN A 390 -18.03 12.02 -10.76
CA ASN A 390 -17.67 13.08 -9.83
C ASN A 390 -16.47 12.62 -8.97
N LEU A 391 -15.78 13.56 -8.33
CA LEU A 391 -14.55 13.27 -7.59
C LEU A 391 -14.75 12.35 -6.35
N VAL A 392 -15.92 12.36 -5.72
CA VAL A 392 -16.24 11.41 -4.62
C VAL A 392 -16.40 9.98 -5.16
N GLU A 393 -17.01 9.82 -6.34
CA GLU A 393 -17.05 8.53 -7.02
C GLU A 393 -15.65 8.09 -7.50
N TRP A 394 -14.80 9.03 -7.92
CA TRP A 394 -13.40 8.76 -8.30
C TRP A 394 -12.61 8.21 -7.11
N TRP A 395 -12.62 8.91 -5.97
CA TRP A 395 -11.94 8.48 -4.74
C TRP A 395 -12.50 7.15 -4.19
N ARG A 396 -13.76 6.80 -4.48
CA ARG A 396 -14.32 5.48 -4.17
C ARG A 396 -13.81 4.35 -5.08
N ARG A 397 -13.38 4.66 -6.31
CA ARG A 397 -12.97 3.69 -7.35
C ARG A 397 -11.45 3.63 -7.58
N TYR A 398 -10.73 4.65 -7.15
CA TYR A 398 -9.27 4.78 -7.24
C TYR A 398 -8.66 4.48 -5.86
N MET A 399 -7.63 3.64 -5.79
CA MET A 399 -6.91 3.32 -4.54
C MET A 399 -7.82 2.94 -3.36
N PHE A 400 -8.56 1.83 -3.52
CA PHE A 400 -9.50 1.33 -2.53
C PHE A 400 -8.89 1.18 -1.13
N TYR A 401 -7.69 0.60 -0.99
CA TYR A 401 -7.13 0.33 0.35
C TYR A 401 -6.72 1.60 1.09
N TYR A 402 -6.01 2.52 0.43
CA TYR A 402 -5.66 3.81 0.99
C TYR A 402 -6.89 4.61 1.42
N ARG A 403 -7.95 4.67 0.58
CA ARG A 403 -9.22 5.32 0.99
C ARG A 403 -9.75 4.72 2.29
N GLU A 404 -9.79 3.39 2.38
CA GLU A 404 -10.33 2.70 3.56
C GLU A 404 -9.49 2.96 4.82
N PHE A 405 -8.16 3.05 4.69
CA PHE A 405 -7.27 3.50 5.75
C PHE A 405 -7.60 4.94 6.18
N TYR A 406 -7.71 5.89 5.23
CA TYR A 406 -8.06 7.27 5.54
C TYR A 406 -9.44 7.40 6.20
N LEU A 407 -10.40 6.57 5.80
CA LEU A 407 -11.73 6.54 6.42
C LEU A 407 -11.68 6.08 7.87
N GLN A 408 -10.91 5.04 8.17
CA GLN A 408 -10.82 4.48 9.54
C GLN A 408 -9.97 5.35 10.47
N ILE A 409 -8.81 5.83 10.02
CA ILE A 409 -7.87 6.56 10.87
C ILE A 409 -8.21 8.07 10.99
N PHE A 410 -8.81 8.67 9.95
CA PHE A 410 -9.09 10.12 9.95
C PHE A 410 -10.58 10.44 9.87
N PHE A 411 -11.33 9.88 8.92
CA PHE A 411 -12.74 10.26 8.70
C PHE A 411 -13.62 9.98 9.92
N TYR A 412 -13.73 8.73 10.36
CA TYR A 412 -14.64 8.40 11.48
C TYR A 412 -14.24 9.09 12.79
N PRO A 413 -12.95 9.13 13.20
CA PRO A 413 -12.51 9.87 14.39
C PRO A 413 -12.86 11.36 14.37
N VAL A 414 -12.75 12.03 13.22
CA VAL A 414 -13.14 13.44 13.06
C VAL A 414 -14.66 13.59 12.98
N PHE A 415 -15.35 12.71 12.24
CA PHE A 415 -16.81 12.75 12.09
C PHE A 415 -17.52 12.62 13.45
N PHE A 416 -17.11 11.70 14.31
CA PHE A 416 -17.77 11.51 15.60
C PHE A 416 -17.43 12.56 16.66
N ARG A 417 -16.30 13.27 16.54
CA ARG A 417 -15.84 14.26 17.54
C ARG A 417 -16.07 15.72 17.14
N VAL A 418 -15.94 16.06 15.86
CA VAL A 418 -15.88 17.46 15.38
C VAL A 418 -17.23 17.91 14.81
N PHE A 419 -17.67 19.10 15.21
CA PHE A 419 -18.96 19.71 14.84
C PHE A 419 -20.20 18.80 15.01
N PRO A 420 -20.40 18.11 16.16
CA PRO A 420 -21.45 17.09 16.32
C PRO A 420 -22.88 17.59 16.06
N ARG A 421 -23.15 18.89 16.19
CA ARG A 421 -24.46 19.52 15.93
C ARG A 421 -24.63 20.10 14.52
N ARG A 422 -23.56 20.23 13.71
CA ARG A 422 -23.61 20.86 12.37
C ARG A 422 -23.33 19.84 11.27
N ARG A 423 -24.39 19.20 10.73
CA ARG A 423 -24.32 18.10 9.75
C ARG A 423 -23.33 18.35 8.59
N LEU A 424 -23.42 19.51 7.95
CA LEU A 424 -22.57 19.85 6.79
C LEU A 424 -21.12 20.10 7.23
N ALA A 425 -20.89 20.95 8.24
CA ALA A 425 -19.53 21.23 8.73
C ALA A 425 -18.81 19.96 9.22
N ARG A 426 -19.51 19.04 9.89
CA ARG A 426 -18.98 17.71 10.27
C ARG A 426 -18.58 16.89 9.04
N ALA A 427 -19.48 16.79 8.05
CA ALA A 427 -19.20 16.01 6.84
C ALA A 427 -18.01 16.60 6.07
N PHE A 428 -17.93 17.93 5.93
CA PHE A 428 -16.80 18.63 5.34
C PHE A 428 -15.49 18.32 6.10
N ALA A 429 -15.45 18.58 7.40
CA ALA A 429 -14.26 18.41 8.23
C ALA A 429 -13.74 16.95 8.20
N ALA A 430 -14.63 15.96 8.32
CA ALA A 430 -14.25 14.55 8.25
C ALA A 430 -13.73 14.16 6.86
N THR A 431 -14.35 14.67 5.79
CA THR A 431 -13.92 14.38 4.41
C THR A 431 -12.57 15.02 4.11
N PHE A 432 -12.37 16.28 4.50
CA PHE A 432 -11.13 17.02 4.32
C PHE A 432 -9.98 16.43 5.15
N ALA A 433 -10.26 16.02 6.39
CA ALA A 433 -9.28 15.35 7.24
C ALA A 433 -8.80 14.01 6.65
N ALA A 434 -9.66 13.27 5.95
CA ALA A 434 -9.30 12.01 5.29
C ALA A 434 -8.62 12.22 3.94
N ALA A 435 -9.29 12.92 3.01
CA ALA A 435 -8.82 13.08 1.62
C ALA A 435 -7.72 14.13 1.45
N GLY A 436 -7.54 15.06 2.40
CA GLY A 436 -6.46 16.05 2.38
C GLY A 436 -5.37 15.71 3.40
N PHE A 437 -5.62 15.97 4.68
CA PHE A 437 -4.61 15.84 5.73
C PHE A 437 -4.09 14.40 5.91
N GLY A 438 -4.98 13.41 5.96
CA GLY A 438 -4.60 12.00 6.15
C GLY A 438 -3.82 11.43 4.97
N MET A 439 -4.16 11.85 3.74
CA MET A 439 -3.41 11.52 2.54
C MET A 439 -1.97 12.07 2.61
N TRP A 440 -1.83 13.37 2.87
CA TRP A 440 -0.51 14.01 3.01
C TRP A 440 0.33 13.41 4.15
N LEU A 441 -0.27 13.17 5.32
CA LEU A 441 0.46 12.62 6.46
C LEU A 441 0.96 11.19 6.20
N LEU A 442 0.17 10.37 5.48
CA LEU A 442 0.62 9.04 5.08
C LEU A 442 1.78 9.13 4.10
N HIS A 443 1.65 9.92 3.02
CA HIS A 443 2.73 10.14 2.04
C HIS A 443 4.02 10.66 2.68
N LEU A 444 3.94 11.54 3.69
CA LEU A 444 5.10 12.03 4.45
C LEU A 444 5.81 10.90 5.19
N VAL A 445 5.06 10.04 5.89
CA VAL A 445 5.62 8.95 6.68
C VAL A 445 6.13 7.83 5.79
N GLU A 446 5.37 7.44 4.76
CA GLU A 446 5.82 6.52 3.73
C GLU A 446 7.12 7.03 3.11
N SER A 447 7.15 8.25 2.58
CA SER A 447 8.36 8.79 1.93
C SER A 447 9.55 8.87 2.88
N GLY A 448 9.36 9.29 4.14
CA GLY A 448 10.43 9.31 5.14
C GLY A 448 10.95 7.92 5.54
N LEU A 449 10.14 6.87 5.39
CA LEU A 449 10.52 5.49 5.69
C LEU A 449 11.08 4.73 4.48
N TYR A 450 10.52 4.93 3.28
CA TYR A 450 10.92 4.26 2.04
C TYR A 450 12.03 5.00 1.29
N ARG A 451 12.07 6.34 1.31
CA ARG A 451 13.08 7.17 0.61
C ARG A 451 14.19 7.70 1.53
N GLY A 452 14.10 7.44 2.82
CA GLY A 452 15.07 7.86 3.84
C GLY A 452 14.60 9.03 4.71
N ALA A 453 15.04 9.02 5.97
CA ALA A 453 14.63 9.97 7.00
C ALA A 453 15.40 11.30 6.93
N THR A 454 15.38 11.97 5.78
CA THR A 454 16.16 13.20 5.54
C THR A 454 15.27 14.44 5.41
N TRP A 455 15.85 15.62 5.62
CA TRP A 455 15.12 16.89 5.54
C TRP A 455 14.76 17.26 4.10
N GLU A 456 15.50 16.76 3.10
CA GLU A 456 15.17 16.92 1.68
C GLU A 456 13.89 16.16 1.32
N VAL A 457 13.70 14.94 1.85
CA VAL A 457 12.47 14.16 1.66
C VAL A 457 11.29 14.85 2.34
N VAL A 458 11.46 15.33 3.57
CA VAL A 458 10.42 16.12 4.27
C VAL A 458 10.11 17.40 3.49
N ALA A 459 11.11 18.12 2.98
CA ALA A 459 10.90 19.32 2.18
C ALA A 459 10.20 19.04 0.85
N ALA A 460 10.46 17.90 0.19
CA ALA A 460 9.73 17.47 -1.00
C ALA A 460 8.25 17.20 -0.69
N GLU A 461 7.95 16.50 0.41
CA GLU A 461 6.56 16.25 0.83
C GLU A 461 5.85 17.49 1.39
N LEU A 462 6.57 18.49 1.91
CA LEU A 462 5.99 19.80 2.21
C LEU A 462 5.55 20.54 0.93
N ARG A 463 6.23 20.32 -0.21
CA ARG A 463 5.82 20.88 -1.51
C ARG A 463 4.55 20.24 -2.08
N THR A 464 4.11 19.06 -1.59
CA THR A 464 2.85 18.42 -2.04
C THR A 464 1.60 18.90 -1.28
N ILE A 465 1.77 19.72 -0.23
CA ILE A 465 0.65 20.30 0.55
C ILE A 465 -0.41 21.00 -0.33
N PRO A 466 -0.08 21.83 -1.35
CA PRO A 466 -1.08 22.47 -2.19
C PRO A 466 -2.00 21.47 -2.90
N PHE A 467 -1.46 20.35 -3.39
CA PHE A 467 -2.25 19.25 -3.93
C PHE A 467 -3.17 18.66 -2.87
N ALA A 468 -2.65 18.33 -1.69
CA ALA A 468 -3.44 17.71 -0.62
C ALA A 468 -4.59 18.62 -0.15
N LEU A 469 -4.35 19.93 -0.04
CA LEU A 469 -5.36 20.93 0.30
C LEU A 469 -6.43 21.02 -0.80
N LEU A 470 -6.03 21.16 -2.08
CA LEU A 470 -6.97 21.32 -3.19
C LEU A 470 -7.75 20.05 -3.50
N PHE A 471 -7.12 18.87 -3.45
CA PHE A 471 -7.77 17.58 -3.60
C PHE A 471 -8.74 17.32 -2.44
N GLY A 472 -8.28 17.49 -1.19
CA GLY A 472 -9.13 17.36 0.01
C GLY A 472 -10.33 18.30 -0.02
N LEU A 473 -10.14 19.56 -0.43
CA LEU A 473 -11.20 20.55 -0.61
C LEU A 473 -12.18 20.11 -1.71
N SER A 474 -11.67 19.67 -2.87
CA SER A 474 -12.50 19.27 -4.01
C SER A 474 -13.37 18.05 -3.69
N ILE A 475 -12.82 17.05 -2.98
CA ILE A 475 -13.58 15.89 -2.49
C ILE A 475 -14.62 16.33 -1.44
N ALA A 476 -14.26 17.19 -0.48
CA ALA A 476 -15.17 17.66 0.55
C ALA A 476 -16.32 18.51 0.00
N LEU A 477 -16.06 19.44 -0.94
CA LEU A 477 -17.08 20.23 -1.62
C LEU A 477 -18.00 19.35 -2.48
N THR A 478 -17.44 18.38 -3.22
CA THR A 478 -18.22 17.41 -3.99
C THR A 478 -19.13 16.58 -3.06
N HIS A 479 -18.63 16.16 -1.90
CA HIS A 479 -19.43 15.43 -0.92
C HIS A 479 -20.55 16.29 -0.32
N LEU A 480 -20.28 17.56 0.03
CA LEU A 480 -21.32 18.50 0.46
C LEU A 480 -22.40 18.71 -0.60
N TYR A 481 -22.01 18.92 -1.85
CA TYR A 481 -22.92 19.07 -2.98
C TYR A 481 -23.85 17.85 -3.12
N LEU A 482 -23.30 16.63 -3.04
CA LEU A 482 -24.08 15.39 -3.10
C LEU A 482 -25.01 15.22 -1.88
N LEU A 483 -24.60 15.67 -0.69
CA LEU A 483 -25.44 15.66 0.52
C LEU A 483 -26.63 16.63 0.45
N VAL A 484 -26.48 17.75 -0.26
CA VAL A 484 -27.55 18.74 -0.48
C VAL A 484 -28.46 18.36 -1.65
N ARG A 485 -27.87 17.91 -2.77
CA ARG A 485 -28.62 17.49 -3.98
C ARG A 485 -29.44 16.21 -3.77
N GLY A 486 -29.08 15.38 -2.80
CA GLY A 486 -29.76 14.12 -2.51
C GLY A 486 -29.40 12.99 -3.47
N ARG A 487 -30.16 11.89 -3.43
CA ARG A 487 -29.94 10.73 -4.30
C ARG A 487 -30.30 11.08 -5.74
N GLN A 488 -29.45 10.65 -6.68
CA GLN A 488 -29.77 10.72 -8.12
C GLN A 488 -30.98 9.80 -8.42
N SER A 489 -31.88 10.27 -9.28
CA SER A 489 -33.10 9.56 -9.66
C SER A 489 -32.85 8.35 -10.57
N ARG A 490 -31.71 8.30 -11.28
CA ARG A 490 -31.32 7.19 -12.16
C ARG A 490 -29.99 6.55 -11.72
N PRO A 491 -29.82 5.22 -11.89
CA PRO A 491 -28.52 4.57 -11.76
C PRO A 491 -27.48 5.15 -12.73
N ALA A 492 -26.20 5.04 -12.36
CA ALA A 492 -25.09 5.38 -13.24
C ALA A 492 -25.08 4.50 -14.49
N TRP A 493 -24.69 5.06 -15.63
CA TRP A 493 -24.54 4.35 -16.91
C TRP A 493 -25.81 3.61 -17.34
N SER A 494 -26.96 4.23 -17.09
CA SER A 494 -28.28 3.70 -17.40
C SER A 494 -29.23 4.75 -17.99
N GLY A 495 -30.19 4.28 -18.79
CA GLY A 495 -31.14 5.11 -19.55
C GLY A 495 -30.86 5.08 -21.06
N GLY A 496 -31.55 5.94 -21.80
CA GLY A 496 -31.29 6.11 -23.25
C GLY A 496 -29.97 6.82 -23.55
N MET A 497 -29.58 6.85 -24.84
CA MET A 497 -28.27 7.32 -25.30
C MET A 497 -27.87 8.71 -24.76
N GLY A 498 -28.79 9.68 -24.71
CA GLY A 498 -28.51 11.00 -24.13
C GLY A 498 -28.13 11.00 -22.65
N ALA A 499 -28.67 10.07 -21.85
CA ALA A 499 -28.30 9.90 -20.45
C ALA A 499 -26.91 9.27 -20.29
N MET A 500 -26.55 8.34 -21.18
CA MET A 500 -25.21 7.73 -21.23
C MET A 500 -24.15 8.73 -21.70
N LEU A 501 -24.45 9.57 -22.70
CA LEU A 501 -23.59 10.68 -23.11
C LEU A 501 -23.37 11.69 -21.97
N GLY A 502 -24.42 12.01 -21.21
CA GLY A 502 -24.30 12.84 -20.01
C GLY A 502 -23.41 12.23 -18.91
N ASP A 503 -23.45 10.91 -18.72
CA ASP A 503 -22.53 10.20 -17.82
C ASP A 503 -21.09 10.19 -18.34
N ALA A 504 -20.89 10.02 -19.65
CA ALA A 504 -19.58 10.06 -20.28
C ALA A 504 -18.92 11.44 -20.19
N LEU A 505 -19.67 12.52 -20.44
CA LEU A 505 -19.20 13.89 -20.26
C LEU A 505 -18.86 14.19 -18.80
N ALA A 506 -19.69 13.75 -17.85
CA ALA A 506 -19.40 13.89 -16.42
C ALA A 506 -18.16 13.10 -15.99
N ALA A 507 -17.91 11.94 -16.61
CA ALA A 507 -16.72 11.14 -16.37
C ALA A 507 -15.45 11.79 -16.94
N ALA A 508 -15.48 12.24 -18.19
CA ALA A 508 -14.39 12.99 -18.82
C ALA A 508 -14.04 14.26 -18.03
N PHE A 509 -15.05 15.02 -17.59
CA PHE A 509 -14.85 16.18 -16.72
C PHE A 509 -14.23 15.82 -15.37
N THR A 510 -14.66 14.71 -14.75
CA THR A 510 -14.09 14.23 -13.47
C THR A 510 -12.61 13.85 -13.61
N VAL A 511 -12.26 13.14 -14.70
CA VAL A 511 -10.86 12.83 -15.03
C VAL A 511 -10.08 14.12 -15.25
N GLY A 512 -10.61 15.06 -16.04
CA GLY A 512 -9.98 16.36 -16.29
C GLY A 512 -9.68 17.14 -15.01
N CYS A 513 -10.65 17.24 -14.09
CA CYS A 513 -10.44 17.84 -12.77
C CYS A 513 -9.35 17.13 -11.96
N TYR A 514 -9.31 15.79 -11.98
CA TYR A 514 -8.28 15.03 -11.27
C TYR A 514 -6.88 15.25 -11.87
N LEU A 515 -6.75 15.29 -13.20
CA LEU A 515 -5.49 15.57 -13.90
C LEU A 515 -4.96 16.97 -13.55
N LEU A 516 -5.81 17.99 -13.58
CA LEU A 516 -5.47 19.37 -13.20
C LEU A 516 -5.03 19.50 -11.73
N LEU A 517 -5.64 18.72 -10.83
CA LEU A 517 -5.18 18.66 -9.44
C LEU A 517 -3.81 17.97 -9.36
N ARG A 518 -3.65 16.82 -10.02
CA ARG A 518 -2.45 15.96 -9.94
C ARG A 518 -1.16 16.64 -10.40
N THR A 519 -1.20 17.63 -11.30
CA THR A 519 0.02 18.39 -11.66
C THR A 519 0.74 18.96 -10.44
N LEU A 520 -0.01 19.38 -9.41
CA LEU A 520 0.52 19.97 -8.19
C LEU A 520 1.11 18.94 -7.20
N HIS A 521 1.00 17.64 -7.50
CA HIS A 521 1.56 16.55 -6.69
C HIS A 521 3.02 16.22 -7.05
N LEU A 522 3.55 16.76 -8.15
CA LEU A 522 4.87 16.41 -8.69
C LEU A 522 5.82 17.62 -8.75
N PRO A 523 6.27 18.16 -7.60
CA PRO A 523 7.30 19.19 -7.53
C PRO A 523 8.68 18.62 -7.86
N THR A 524 8.97 18.46 -9.16
CA THR A 524 10.29 18.20 -9.74
C THR A 524 11.31 19.22 -9.24
N ARG A 525 12.57 18.80 -8.96
CA ARG A 525 13.57 19.62 -8.24
C ARG A 525 13.76 21.03 -8.81
N ASP A 526 13.76 21.15 -10.13
CA ASP A 526 14.07 22.40 -10.86
C ASP A 526 12.84 23.29 -11.16
N TYR A 527 11.63 22.84 -10.84
CA TYR A 527 10.38 23.54 -11.17
C TYR A 527 9.57 23.90 -9.93
N SER A 528 9.05 25.11 -9.93
CA SER A 528 8.26 25.65 -8.83
C SER A 528 6.79 25.24 -8.95
N LEU A 529 6.06 25.40 -7.84
CA LEU A 529 4.59 25.28 -7.84
C LEU A 529 3.91 26.23 -8.85
N TRP A 530 4.56 27.37 -9.16
CA TRP A 530 4.06 28.30 -10.18
C TRP A 530 4.22 27.76 -11.60
N ASP A 531 5.31 27.07 -11.91
CA ASP A 531 5.50 26.40 -13.21
C ASP A 531 4.46 25.29 -13.41
N LEU A 532 4.17 24.50 -12.37
CA LEU A 532 3.14 23.46 -12.37
C LEU A 532 1.72 24.05 -12.53
N ALA A 533 1.44 25.19 -11.88
CA ALA A 533 0.20 25.92 -12.06
C ALA A 533 0.06 26.48 -13.48
N ARG A 534 1.13 27.05 -14.05
CA ARG A 534 1.17 27.51 -15.46
C ARG A 534 0.91 26.37 -16.45
N LEU A 535 1.41 25.16 -16.19
CA LEU A 535 1.13 23.99 -17.02
C LEU A 535 -0.36 23.60 -16.98
N ALA A 536 -0.96 23.54 -15.79
CA ALA A 536 -2.39 23.26 -15.63
C ALA A 536 -3.27 24.34 -16.31
N LEU A 537 -2.90 25.62 -16.17
CA LEU A 537 -3.57 26.75 -16.81
C LEU A 537 -3.40 26.75 -18.34
N SER A 538 -2.24 26.34 -18.87
CA SER A 538 -2.01 26.18 -20.30
C SER A 538 -2.96 25.14 -20.91
N GLY A 539 -3.29 24.07 -20.18
CA GLY A 539 -4.35 23.12 -20.59
C GLY A 539 -5.75 23.75 -20.68
N LEU A 540 -6.01 24.81 -19.92
CA LEU A 540 -7.26 25.59 -20.00
C LEU A 540 -7.20 26.71 -21.05
N GLY A 541 -6.10 26.85 -21.80
CA GLY A 541 -5.88 27.98 -22.72
C GLY A 541 -5.59 29.31 -22.02
N ILE A 542 -5.20 29.26 -20.75
CA ILE A 542 -4.87 30.44 -19.94
C ILE A 542 -3.35 30.56 -19.88
N HIS A 543 -2.82 31.68 -20.39
CA HIS A 543 -1.39 31.98 -20.43
C HIS A 543 -1.09 33.13 -19.44
N LEU A 544 -0.12 32.93 -18.54
CA LEU A 544 0.31 33.84 -17.46
C LEU A 544 1.84 33.92 -17.38
#